data_AF-A0A9Q8PL56-F1
#
_entry.id   AF-A0A9Q8PL56-F1
#
_cell.length_a   1.000
_cell.length_b   1.000
_cell.length_c   1.000
_cell.angle_alpha   90.00
_cell.angle_beta   90.00
_cell.angle_gamma   90.00
#
_symmetry.space_group_name_H-M   'P 1'
#
loop_
_entity.id
_entity.type
_entity.pdbx_description
1 polymer ?
#
loop_
_entity_poly.entity_id
_entity_poly.type
_entity_poly.pdbx_seq_one_letter_code
_entity_poly.pdbx_strand_id
1 'polypeptide(L)'
;MSVLPSSPDPSSPLHYPSSRTALLLLDYHNSVVDICGETGLSAVRQARILRDWAICQEIPVIHCLVDVNGTRLPTAKGGDHLRSFLAAAEGEAGEEHIDLRFLDGEKEVRVLRQPGLRSGLKSQGIGELLGERNIKASLQRGTLTMCW
;
A
#
# COMPACT_ATOMS: atom_id res chain seq x y z
N MET A 1 28.09 -6.19 1.44
CA MET A 1 26.66 -6.53 1.64
C MET A 1 26.52 -7.13 3.02
N SER A 2 25.88 -6.43 3.97
CA SER A 2 25.65 -6.97 5.32
C SER A 2 24.46 -7.92 5.27
N VAL A 3 24.71 -9.21 5.52
CA VAL A 3 23.65 -10.21 5.61
C VAL A 3 22.92 -10.00 6.93
N LEU A 4 21.67 -9.56 6.89
CA LEU A 4 20.81 -9.52 8.08
C LEU A 4 20.63 -10.97 8.59
N PRO A 5 20.65 -11.19 9.91
CA PRO A 5 20.47 -12.53 10.46
C PRO A 5 19.07 -13.07 10.11
N SER A 6 19.02 -14.29 9.58
CA SER A 6 17.76 -14.98 9.27
C SER A 6 17.00 -15.32 10.55
N SER A 7 15.69 -15.14 10.55
CA SER A 7 14.83 -15.50 11.67
C SER A 7 14.19 -16.88 11.49
N PRO A 8 14.21 -17.78 12.50
CA PRO A 8 13.48 -19.04 12.44
C PRO A 8 11.96 -18.87 12.60
N ASP A 9 11.51 -17.73 13.13
CA ASP A 9 10.09 -17.41 13.31
C ASP A 9 9.44 -17.01 11.98
N PRO A 10 8.46 -17.76 11.45
CA PRO A 10 7.80 -17.48 10.17
C PRO A 10 7.00 -16.17 10.14
N SER A 11 6.69 -15.58 11.30
CA SER A 11 6.05 -14.26 11.37
C SER A 11 7.05 -13.11 11.20
N SER A 12 8.35 -13.39 11.32
CA SER A 12 9.40 -12.39 11.13
C SER A 12 9.60 -12.08 9.65
N PRO A 13 9.73 -10.80 9.26
CA PRO A 13 10.07 -10.44 7.88
C PRO A 13 11.48 -10.89 7.47
N LEU A 14 12.32 -11.29 8.42
CA LEU A 14 13.66 -11.86 8.20
C LEU A 14 13.64 -13.39 8.02
N HIS A 15 12.46 -14.02 8.07
CA HIS A 15 12.33 -15.45 7.82
C HIS A 15 12.43 -15.80 6.34
N TYR A 16 11.81 -14.97 5.50
CA TYR A 16 11.83 -15.14 4.05
C TYR A 16 12.93 -14.26 3.44
N PRO A 17 13.63 -14.74 2.39
CA PRO A 17 14.58 -13.91 1.66
C PRO A 17 13.86 -12.72 1.01
N SER A 18 14.57 -11.63 0.74
CA SER A 18 14.01 -10.43 0.07
C SER A 18 13.23 -10.77 -1.20
N SER A 19 13.69 -11.75 -1.97
CA SER A 19 13.03 -12.22 -3.20
C SER A 19 11.64 -12.87 -2.98
N ARG A 20 11.24 -13.12 -1.73
CA ARG A 20 9.93 -13.67 -1.33
C ARG A 20 9.20 -12.76 -0.35
N THR A 21 9.65 -11.53 -0.19
CA THR A 21 9.04 -10.54 0.69
C THR A 21 8.63 -9.34 -0.15
N ALA A 22 7.48 -8.73 0.14
CA ALA A 22 7.08 -7.47 -0.49
C ALA A 22 6.67 -6.44 0.58
N LEU A 23 6.93 -5.17 0.32
CA LEU A 23 6.40 -4.06 1.10
C LEU A 23 5.12 -3.55 0.45
N LEU A 24 4.02 -3.50 1.21
CA LEU A 24 2.76 -2.93 0.77
C LEU A 24 2.56 -1.56 1.46
N LEU A 25 2.41 -0.53 0.64
CA LEU A 25 2.03 0.82 1.06
C LEU A 25 0.55 1.01 0.77
N LEU A 26 -0.25 1.22 1.81
CA LEU A 26 -1.71 1.19 1.70
C LEU A 26 -2.33 2.58 1.89
N ASP A 27 -3.08 3.03 0.89
CA ASP A 27 -4.02 4.16 0.97
C ASP A 27 -3.38 5.48 1.46
N TYR A 28 -2.19 5.80 0.94
CA TYR A 28 -1.48 7.08 1.18
C TYR A 28 -1.98 8.21 0.26
N HIS A 29 -3.29 8.32 0.06
CA HIS A 29 -3.91 9.43 -0.67
C HIS A 29 -3.71 10.76 0.08
N ASN A 30 -3.56 11.87 -0.64
CA ASN A 30 -3.47 13.21 -0.04
C ASN A 30 -4.63 13.48 0.92
N SER A 31 -5.86 13.18 0.50
CA SER A 31 -7.06 13.30 1.36
C SER A 31 -6.96 12.54 2.68
N VAL A 32 -6.38 11.33 2.68
CA VAL A 32 -6.18 10.52 3.90
C VAL A 32 -5.12 11.17 4.79
N VAL A 33 -4.02 11.60 4.20
CA VAL A 33 -2.92 12.26 4.92
C VAL A 33 -3.42 13.55 5.58
N ASP A 34 -4.18 14.36 4.85
CA ASP A 34 -4.74 15.63 5.32
C ASP A 34 -5.72 15.43 6.47
N ILE A 35 -6.62 14.45 6.37
CA ILE A 35 -7.56 14.09 7.46
C ILE A 35 -6.80 13.71 8.74
N CYS A 36 -5.65 13.06 8.61
CA CYS A 36 -4.82 12.66 9.75
C CYS A 36 -3.85 13.76 10.23
N GLY A 37 -3.72 14.88 9.51
CA GLY A 37 -2.85 16.00 9.84
C GLY A 37 -1.39 15.58 10.08
N GLU A 38 -0.78 16.09 11.16
CA GLU A 38 0.61 15.77 11.53
C GLU A 38 0.88 14.26 11.67
N THR A 39 -0.12 13.49 12.09
CA THR A 39 0.01 12.02 12.17
C THR A 39 0.13 11.41 10.78
N GLY A 40 -0.64 11.91 9.82
CA GLY A 40 -0.56 11.53 8.41
C GLY A 40 0.81 11.85 7.82
N LEU A 41 1.30 13.08 8.02
CA LEU A 41 2.63 13.50 7.56
C LEU A 41 3.76 12.67 8.18
N SER A 42 3.65 12.36 9.48
CA SER A 42 4.60 11.47 10.15
C SER A 42 4.59 10.06 9.55
N ALA A 43 3.39 9.52 9.26
CA ALA A 43 3.24 8.22 8.63
C ALA A 43 3.83 8.18 7.22
N VAL A 44 3.66 9.25 6.42
CA VAL A 44 4.27 9.41 5.10
C VAL A 44 5.80 9.39 5.21
N ARG A 45 6.39 10.19 6.11
CA ARG A 45 7.85 10.22 6.31
C ARG A 45 8.40 8.85 6.65
N GLN A 46 7.73 8.13 7.52
CA GLN A 46 8.16 6.79 7.92
C GLN A 46 7.96 5.74 6.83
N ALA A 47 6.88 5.84 6.05
CA ALA A 47 6.66 4.99 4.88
C ALA A 47 7.74 5.21 3.82
N ARG A 48 8.16 6.45 3.60
CA ARG A 48 9.25 6.80 2.69
C ARG A 48 10.56 6.14 3.10
N ILE A 49 10.90 6.22 4.39
CA ILE A 49 12.10 5.55 4.95
C ILE A 49 12.02 4.04 4.72
N LEU A 50 10.86 3.41 4.94
CA LEU A 50 10.68 1.98 4.70
C LEU A 50 10.75 1.60 3.22
N ARG A 51 10.17 2.41 2.34
CA ARG A 51 10.24 2.22 0.89
C ARG A 51 11.69 2.26 0.43
N ASP A 52 12.41 3.30 0.81
CA ASP A 52 13.82 3.49 0.41
C ASP A 52 14.68 2.33 0.93
N TRP A 53 14.43 1.87 2.17
CA TRP A 53 15.07 0.67 2.72
C TRP A 53 14.72 -0.60 1.92
N ALA A 54 13.44 -0.84 1.62
CA ALA A 54 12.99 -2.01 0.89
C ALA A 54 13.64 -2.08 -0.51
N ILE A 55 13.70 -0.96 -1.22
CA ILE A 55 14.37 -0.85 -2.52
C ILE A 55 15.86 -1.19 -2.40
N CYS A 56 16.54 -0.68 -1.37
CA CYS A 56 17.95 -1.01 -1.10
C CYS A 56 18.16 -2.51 -0.81
N GLN A 57 17.14 -3.19 -0.27
CA GLN A 57 17.18 -4.63 0.00
C GLN A 57 16.66 -5.50 -1.16
N GLU A 58 16.38 -4.89 -2.33
CA GLU A 58 15.75 -5.54 -3.48
C GLU A 58 14.40 -6.19 -3.15
N ILE A 59 13.70 -5.64 -2.16
CA ILE A 59 12.34 -6.01 -1.80
C ILE A 59 11.37 -5.22 -2.69
N PRO A 60 10.49 -5.87 -3.48
CA PRO A 60 9.49 -5.17 -4.27
C PRO A 60 8.54 -4.36 -3.40
N VAL A 61 8.23 -3.14 -3.85
CA VAL A 61 7.26 -2.25 -3.19
C VAL A 61 5.97 -2.20 -4.01
N ILE A 62 4.83 -2.39 -3.35
CA ILE A 62 3.51 -2.38 -3.96
C ILE A 62 2.69 -1.25 -3.35
N HIS A 63 2.42 -0.23 -4.15
CA HIS A 63 1.57 0.90 -3.82
C HIS A 63 0.12 0.50 -4.07
N CYS A 64 -0.67 0.34 -3.01
CA CYS A 64 -2.06 -0.06 -3.10
C CYS A 64 -2.94 1.16 -2.84
N LEU A 65 -3.63 1.64 -3.87
CA LEU A 65 -4.51 2.79 -3.80
C LEU A 65 -5.94 2.40 -4.19
N VAL A 66 -6.94 3.08 -3.65
CA VAL A 66 -8.31 3.08 -4.18
C VAL A 66 -8.32 3.81 -5.52
N ASP A 67 -8.94 3.19 -6.52
CA ASP A 67 -9.30 3.85 -7.78
C ASP A 67 -10.47 4.80 -7.53
N VAL A 68 -10.18 6.06 -7.21
CA VAL A 68 -11.20 7.06 -6.86
C VAL A 68 -12.16 7.36 -8.03
N ASN A 69 -11.73 7.07 -9.26
CA ASN A 69 -12.52 7.24 -10.47
C ASN A 69 -13.20 5.92 -10.92
N GLY A 70 -12.97 4.84 -10.18
CA GLY A 70 -13.43 3.50 -10.51
C GLY A 70 -14.92 3.28 -10.28
N THR A 71 -15.46 2.24 -10.93
CA THR A 71 -16.87 1.87 -10.74
C THR A 71 -17.08 1.28 -9.34
N ARG A 72 -18.00 1.87 -8.57
CA ARG A 72 -18.35 1.40 -7.22
C ARG A 72 -19.05 0.05 -7.27
N LEU A 73 -18.76 -0.83 -6.30
CA LEU A 73 -19.56 -2.03 -6.11
C LEU A 73 -20.97 -1.65 -5.60
N PRO A 74 -22.05 -2.10 -6.25
CA PRO A 74 -23.42 -1.77 -5.84
C PRO A 74 -23.75 -2.20 -4.40
N THR A 75 -23.04 -3.22 -3.91
CA THR A 75 -23.24 -3.85 -2.60
C THR A 75 -22.18 -3.46 -1.57
N ALA A 76 -21.42 -2.38 -1.81
CA ALA A 76 -20.36 -1.95 -0.90
C ALA A 76 -20.92 -1.59 0.50
N LYS A 77 -20.45 -2.30 1.53
CA LYS A 77 -20.78 -2.01 2.94
C LYS A 77 -20.21 -0.65 3.33
N GLY A 78 -21.05 0.23 3.90
CA GLY A 78 -20.66 1.59 4.29
C GLY A 78 -20.73 2.60 3.13
N GLY A 79 -21.70 2.46 2.24
CA GLY A 79 -21.83 3.26 1.01
C GLY A 79 -21.80 4.78 1.23
N ASP A 80 -22.36 5.30 2.33
CA ASP A 80 -22.29 6.73 2.67
C ASP A 80 -20.85 7.20 2.93
N HIS A 81 -20.09 6.42 3.70
CA HIS A 81 -18.73 6.78 4.07
C HIS A 81 -17.79 6.66 2.87
N LEU A 82 -18.01 5.65 2.03
CA LEU A 82 -17.31 5.52 0.74
C LEU A 82 -17.63 6.70 -0.18
N ARG A 83 -18.90 7.16 -0.23
CA ARG A 83 -19.29 8.34 -1.01
C ARG A 83 -18.56 9.59 -0.53
N SER A 84 -18.53 9.83 0.79
CA SER A 84 -17.84 10.98 1.37
C SER A 84 -16.34 10.94 1.11
N PHE A 85 -15.72 9.76 1.21
CA PHE A 85 -14.31 9.59 0.86
C PHE A 85 -14.05 9.91 -0.61
N LEU A 86 -14.83 9.34 -1.53
CA LEU A 86 -14.64 9.57 -2.97
C LEU A 86 -14.85 11.04 -3.35
N ALA A 87 -15.82 11.71 -2.74
CA ALA A 87 -16.05 13.15 -2.94
C ALA A 87 -14.89 13.99 -2.39
N ALA A 88 -14.30 13.60 -1.26
CA ALA A 88 -13.12 14.28 -0.70
C ALA A 88 -11.83 13.98 -1.47
N ALA A 89 -11.81 12.91 -2.25
CA ALA A 89 -10.65 12.43 -3.01
C ALA A 89 -10.72 12.86 -4.49
N GLU A 90 -11.45 13.91 -4.83
CA GLU A 90 -11.48 14.47 -6.18
C GLU A 90 -10.16 15.19 -6.53
N GLY A 91 -9.72 15.07 -7.78
CA GLY A 91 -8.51 15.72 -8.27
C GLY A 91 -7.25 15.27 -7.54
N GLU A 92 -6.39 16.22 -7.15
CA GLU A 92 -5.12 15.94 -6.47
C GLU A 92 -5.30 15.29 -5.09
N ALA A 93 -6.46 15.47 -4.45
CA ALA A 93 -6.75 14.85 -3.15
C ALA A 93 -6.85 13.32 -3.24
N GLY A 94 -7.16 12.78 -4.42
CA GLY A 94 -7.19 11.35 -4.73
C GLY A 94 -5.88 10.78 -5.25
N GLU A 95 -4.85 11.61 -5.42
CA GLU A 95 -3.52 11.13 -5.79
C GLU A 95 -2.74 10.67 -4.56
N GLU A 96 -1.75 9.81 -4.78
CA GLU A 96 -0.80 9.42 -3.74
C GLU A 96 0.05 10.63 -3.31
N HIS A 97 0.38 10.69 -2.02
CA HIS A 97 1.18 11.76 -1.46
C HIS A 97 2.55 11.85 -2.16
N ILE A 98 2.96 13.09 -2.48
CA ILE A 98 4.11 13.35 -3.36
C ILE A 98 5.42 12.70 -2.89
N ASP A 99 5.63 12.61 -1.58
CA ASP A 99 6.80 11.95 -0.96
C ASP A 99 6.86 10.42 -1.16
N LEU A 100 5.71 9.80 -1.44
CA LEU A 100 5.59 8.37 -1.71
C LEU A 100 5.31 8.08 -3.17
N ARG A 101 5.10 9.11 -3.99
CA ARG A 101 4.82 8.96 -5.41
C ARG A 101 5.89 8.10 -6.07
N PHE A 102 5.41 7.12 -6.81
CA PHE A 102 6.16 6.17 -7.62
C PHE A 102 7.38 6.79 -8.31
N LEU A 103 8.57 6.26 -8.02
CA LEU A 103 9.85 6.79 -8.53
C LEU A 103 10.43 5.96 -9.68
N ASP A 104 10.21 4.64 -9.71
CA ASP A 104 10.89 3.73 -10.64
C ASP A 104 10.09 2.46 -10.98
N GLY A 105 10.02 2.15 -12.29
CA GLY A 105 9.16 1.14 -12.92
C GLY A 105 9.42 -0.32 -12.55
N GLU A 106 10.67 -0.67 -12.25
CA GLU A 106 11.07 -2.08 -12.15
C GLU A 106 10.91 -2.66 -10.73
N LYS A 107 11.13 -1.82 -9.70
CA LYS A 107 11.15 -2.25 -8.29
C LYS A 107 9.88 -1.88 -7.53
N GLU A 108 9.15 -0.90 -8.02
CA GLU A 108 7.87 -0.48 -7.47
C GLU A 108 6.75 -0.91 -8.43
N VAL A 109 5.57 -1.21 -7.91
CA VAL A 109 4.35 -1.39 -8.72
C VAL A 109 3.19 -0.66 -8.05
N ARG A 110 2.36 0.00 -8.86
CA ARG A 110 1.10 0.57 -8.41
C ARG A 110 -0.07 -0.34 -8.77
N VAL A 111 -0.88 -0.66 -7.77
CA VAL A 111 -2.11 -1.44 -7.91
C VAL A 111 -3.28 -0.58 -7.47
N LEU A 112 -4.26 -0.45 -8.37
CA LEU A 112 -5.51 0.23 -8.09
C LEU A 112 -6.58 -0.77 -7.68
N ARG A 113 -7.29 -0.44 -6.62
CA ARG A 113 -8.35 -1.26 -6.05
C ARG A 113 -9.70 -0.61 -6.29
N GLN A 114 -10.66 -1.42 -6.72
CA GLN A 114 -12.03 -0.97 -6.88
C GLN A 114 -12.61 -0.38 -5.57
N PRO A 115 -13.29 0.78 -5.62
CA PRO A 115 -13.97 1.36 -4.48
C PRO A 115 -14.97 0.40 -3.82
N GLY A 116 -14.89 0.29 -2.49
CA GLY A 116 -15.75 -0.58 -1.69
C GLY A 116 -15.15 -1.96 -1.38
N LEU A 117 -14.02 -2.32 -1.99
CA LEU A 117 -13.17 -3.41 -1.49
C LEU A 117 -12.30 -2.89 -0.36
N ARG A 118 -12.13 -3.68 0.71
CA ARG A 118 -11.37 -3.28 1.91
C ARG A 118 -9.98 -3.84 2.04
N SER A 119 -9.74 -5.00 1.45
CA SER A 119 -8.41 -5.60 1.43
C SER A 119 -7.70 -5.21 0.16
N GLY A 120 -6.48 -4.65 0.29
CA GLY A 120 -5.57 -4.47 -0.84
C GLY A 120 -5.27 -5.78 -1.57
N LEU A 121 -5.29 -6.91 -0.86
CA LEU A 121 -5.09 -8.26 -1.42
C LEU A 121 -6.25 -8.77 -2.29
N LYS A 122 -7.40 -8.08 -2.25
CA LYS A 122 -8.56 -8.37 -3.12
C LYS A 122 -8.57 -7.50 -4.37
N SER A 123 -7.57 -6.64 -4.56
CA SER A 123 -7.43 -5.84 -5.78
C SER A 123 -7.13 -6.76 -6.96
N GLN A 124 -7.64 -6.40 -8.13
CA GLN A 124 -7.36 -7.15 -9.35
C GLN A 124 -5.84 -7.12 -9.62
N GLY A 125 -5.26 -8.27 -9.99
CA GLY A 125 -3.84 -8.41 -10.33
C GLY A 125 -2.87 -8.54 -9.15
N ILE A 126 -3.26 -8.23 -7.91
CA ILE A 126 -2.31 -8.36 -6.78
C ILE A 126 -1.98 -9.81 -6.44
N GLY A 127 -2.96 -10.72 -6.54
CA GLY A 127 -2.76 -12.15 -6.28
C GLY A 127 -1.87 -12.79 -7.35
N GLU A 128 -2.04 -12.41 -8.61
CA GLU A 128 -1.18 -12.82 -9.72
C GLU A 128 0.23 -12.25 -9.53
N LEU A 129 0.36 -10.96 -9.23
CA LEU A 129 1.66 -10.31 -9.01
C LEU A 129 2.44 -10.90 -7.82
N LEU A 130 1.76 -11.20 -6.72
CA LEU A 130 2.37 -11.87 -5.56
C LEU A 130 2.72 -13.33 -5.88
N GLY A 131 1.88 -14.02 -6.65
CA GLY A 131 2.10 -15.40 -7.08
C GLY A 131 3.27 -15.55 -8.06
N GLU A 132 3.31 -14.72 -9.11
CA GLU A 132 4.39 -14.64 -10.10
C GLU A 132 5.73 -14.33 -9.44
N ARG A 133 5.75 -13.42 -8.46
CA ARG A 133 6.95 -13.07 -7.70
C ARG A 133 7.23 -14.00 -6.52
N ASN A 134 6.43 -15.06 -6.31
CA ASN A 134 6.57 -16.04 -5.23
C ASN A 134 6.70 -15.40 -3.85
N ILE A 135 5.94 -14.32 -3.61
CA ILE A 135 5.95 -13.59 -2.34
C ILE A 135 5.20 -14.39 -1.28
N LYS A 136 5.86 -14.64 -0.15
CA LYS A 136 5.37 -15.44 0.98
C LYS A 136 5.18 -14.63 2.26
N ALA A 137 5.81 -13.45 2.34
CA ALA A 137 5.61 -12.49 3.42
C ALA A 137 5.31 -11.09 2.88
N SER A 138 4.39 -10.40 3.53
CA SER A 138 4.07 -9.01 3.24
C SER A 138 4.28 -8.15 4.47
N LEU A 139 5.10 -7.10 4.35
CA LEU A 139 5.15 -6.01 5.31
C LEU A 139 4.06 -5.00 4.95
N GLN A 140 3.14 -4.73 5.86
CA GLN A 140 2.03 -3.81 5.62
C GLN A 140 2.26 -2.53 6.43
N ARG A 141 2.32 -1.39 5.73
CA ARG A 141 2.33 -0.05 6.33
C ARG A 141 1.20 0.72 5.66
N GLY A 142 0.20 1.12 6.44
CA GLY A 142 -0.93 1.90 5.95
C GLY A 142 -1.23 3.05 6.89
N THR A 143 -1.81 4.11 6.34
CA THR A 143 -2.21 5.32 7.10
C THR A 143 -3.54 5.16 7.82
N LEU A 144 -4.36 4.15 7.47
CA LEU A 144 -5.63 3.86 8.12
C LEU A 144 -5.96 2.36 8.05
N THR A 145 -5.92 1.65 9.18
CA THR A 145 -6.65 0.37 9.35
C THR A 145 -8.11 0.70 9.64
N MET A 146 -8.85 1.20 8.65
CA MET A 146 -10.30 1.38 8.84
C MET A 146 -10.99 0.02 8.69
N CYS A 147 -11.22 -0.61 9.84
CA CYS A 147 -12.34 -1.53 10.04
C CYS A 147 -13.62 -0.79 9.69
N TRP A 148 -14.10 -0.94 8.46
CA TRP A 148 -15.51 -0.73 8.17
C TRP A 148 -16.31 -1.99 8.53
#